data_AF-A0A010R0V0-F1
#
_entry.id   AF-A0A010R0V0-F1
#
_cell.length_a   1.000
_cell.length_b   1.000
_cell.length_c   1.000
_cell.angle_alpha   90.00
_cell.angle_beta   90.00
_cell.angle_gamma   90.00
#
_symmetry.space_group_name_H-M   'P 1'
#
loop_
_entity.id
_entity.type
_entity.pdbx_description
1 polymer ?
#
loop_
_entity_poly.entity_id
_entity_poly.type
_entity_poly.pdbx_seq_one_letter_code
_entity_poly.pdbx_strand_id
1 'polypeptide(L)'
;MSHYDAQYIVGIVYTVISALAAIAGSAFFVLLLRKTSKSYRDPTRRWVAITKVALGLWLFSELFYAILNIISLAYGGTFEFYSSLAKFISYTSYILSWFFDVSQALTFLALFYLARAISLLHVDETSKRYRIGKIISLGAVVLISVLSFVALCLWISTREGYYSWGFDSDNYERVMMRRQVAQIFDLICGIVNLLCAIGAVTYIALVRKNALKGPLHKASNLALAIGILWLVRAVWSLFAQLSSRYGYYYYNYDTYTWFNIVSLVVGILGSFAVFIMLYFLATQDKYGLNTRGELVQPAKLRDEEASGAHITTANSVY
;
A
#
# COMPACT_ATOMS: atom_id res chain seq x y z
N MET A 1 -30.90 19.63 15.42
CA MET A 1 -29.56 19.70 14.78
C MET A 1 -29.81 19.77 13.29
N SER A 2 -29.31 20.79 12.61
CA SER A 2 -29.50 20.93 11.16
C SER A 2 -28.70 19.84 10.43
N HIS A 3 -29.14 19.42 9.25
CA HIS A 3 -28.44 18.38 8.48
C HIS A 3 -27.02 18.80 8.05
N TYR A 4 -26.78 20.11 7.91
CA TYR A 4 -25.46 20.68 7.66
C TYR A 4 -24.52 20.51 8.87
N ASP A 5 -25.06 20.55 10.10
CA ASP A 5 -24.29 20.32 11.33
C ASP A 5 -23.77 18.88 11.38
N ALA A 6 -24.60 17.91 10.96
CA ALA A 6 -24.21 16.49 10.97
C ALA A 6 -23.07 16.19 9.98
N GLN A 7 -23.14 16.73 8.74
CA GLN A 7 -22.06 16.57 7.77
C GLN A 7 -20.77 17.27 8.19
N TYR A 8 -20.89 18.46 8.79
CA TYR A 8 -19.75 19.18 9.32
C TYR A 8 -19.06 18.41 10.46
N ILE A 9 -19.85 17.84 11.39
CA ILE A 9 -19.33 16.98 12.46
C ILE A 9 -18.66 15.73 11.89
N VAL A 10 -19.27 15.06 10.91
CA VAL A 10 -18.68 13.89 10.25
C VAL A 10 -17.37 14.26 9.56
N GLY A 11 -17.30 15.42 8.90
CA GLY A 11 -16.08 15.95 8.29
C GLY A 11 -14.99 16.24 9.31
N ILE A 12 -15.33 16.84 10.46
CA ILE A 12 -14.40 17.04 11.58
C ILE A 12 -13.89 15.71 12.10
N VAL A 13 -14.79 14.77 12.41
CA VAL A 13 -14.43 13.45 12.95
C VAL A 13 -13.53 12.70 11.97
N TYR A 14 -13.85 12.73 10.68
CA TYR A 14 -13.02 12.14 9.63
C TYR A 14 -11.61 12.74 9.62
N THR A 15 -11.53 14.07 9.66
CA THR A 15 -10.25 14.80 9.65
C THR A 15 -9.42 14.50 10.89
N VAL A 16 -10.04 14.50 12.08
CA VAL A 16 -9.37 14.19 13.35
C VAL A 16 -8.85 12.77 13.34
N ILE A 17 -9.65 11.79 12.90
CA ILE A 17 -9.22 10.39 12.88
C ILE A 17 -8.10 10.17 11.85
N SER A 18 -8.19 10.79 10.67
CA SER A 18 -7.11 10.77 9.66
C SER A 18 -5.81 11.33 10.23
N ALA A 19 -5.86 12.51 10.87
CA ALA A 19 -4.71 13.15 11.48
C ALA A 19 -4.11 12.29 12.61
N LEU A 20 -4.94 11.72 13.49
CA LEU A 20 -4.47 10.82 14.56
C LEU A 20 -3.81 9.56 13.99
N ALA A 21 -4.40 8.94 12.96
CA ALA A 21 -3.82 7.78 12.29
C ALA A 21 -2.47 8.13 11.64
N ALA A 22 -2.36 9.30 11.03
CA ALA A 22 -1.13 9.78 10.42
C ALA A 22 -0.03 10.10 11.46
N ILE A 23 -0.37 10.71 12.59
CA ILE A 23 0.56 10.96 13.71
C ILE A 23 1.04 9.63 14.30
N ALA A 24 0.12 8.72 14.63
CA ALA A 24 0.47 7.42 15.17
C ALA A 24 1.32 6.60 14.17
N GLY A 25 0.94 6.61 12.89
CA GLY A 25 1.69 5.96 11.82
C GLY A 25 3.08 6.57 11.61
N SER A 26 3.24 7.89 11.79
CA SER A 26 4.56 8.55 11.76
C SER A 26 5.48 8.05 12.88
N ALA A 27 4.94 7.86 14.10
CA ALA A 27 5.69 7.25 15.19
C ALA A 27 6.14 5.82 14.84
N PHE A 28 5.24 4.98 14.30
CA PHE A 28 5.60 3.64 13.82
C PHE A 28 6.60 3.65 12.68
N PHE A 29 6.50 4.61 11.76
CA PHE A 29 7.42 4.76 10.64
C PHE A 29 8.83 5.09 11.12
N VAL A 30 8.99 6.02 12.06
CA VAL A 30 10.28 6.32 12.70
C VAL A 30 10.86 5.08 13.38
N LEU A 31 10.05 4.32 14.12
CA LEU A 31 10.48 3.06 14.74
C LEU A 31 10.90 2.03 13.70
N LEU A 32 10.17 1.91 12.60
CA LEU A 32 10.48 0.99 11.50
C LEU A 32 11.76 1.40 10.77
N LEU A 33 12.01 2.71 10.57
CA LEU A 33 13.23 3.23 9.97
C LEU A 33 14.47 2.86 10.79
N ARG A 34 14.39 2.95 12.13
CA ARG A 34 15.48 2.57 13.05
C ARG A 34 15.89 1.10 12.95
N LYS A 35 15.01 0.21 12.50
CA LYS A 35 15.39 -1.18 12.22
C LYS A 35 16.22 -1.25 10.94
N THR A 36 17.50 -1.59 11.06
CA THR A 36 18.35 -1.89 9.90
C THR A 36 17.76 -3.04 9.11
N SER A 37 17.38 -2.76 7.86
CA SER A 37 17.15 -3.83 6.90
C SER A 37 18.54 -4.43 6.65
N LYS A 38 18.87 -5.56 7.28
CA LYS A 38 20.01 -6.37 6.79
C LYS A 38 19.83 -6.49 5.27
N SER A 39 20.94 -6.22 4.55
CA SER A 39 21.08 -5.97 3.10
C SER A 39 19.87 -6.34 2.20
N TYR A 40 19.56 -5.50 1.20
CA TYR A 40 18.57 -5.79 0.12
C TYR A 40 18.77 -7.17 -0.56
N ARG A 41 19.97 -7.74 -0.41
CA ARG A 41 20.33 -9.10 -0.86
C ARG A 41 19.69 -10.23 -0.04
N ASP A 42 19.17 -9.98 1.16
CA ASP A 42 18.47 -10.98 1.97
C ASP A 42 17.01 -11.14 1.49
N PRO A 43 16.67 -12.26 0.82
CA PRO A 43 15.34 -12.48 0.29
C PRO A 43 14.27 -12.63 1.39
N THR A 44 14.65 -12.90 2.64
CA THR A 44 13.72 -13.06 3.77
C THR A 44 13.26 -11.73 4.38
N ARG A 45 14.02 -10.65 4.16
CA ARG A 45 13.74 -9.31 4.72
C ARG A 45 13.38 -8.24 3.70
N ARG A 46 13.47 -8.55 2.39
CA ARG A 46 13.15 -7.61 1.30
C ARG A 46 11.76 -6.95 1.43
N TRP A 47 10.77 -7.68 1.96
CA TRP A 47 9.43 -7.14 2.18
C TRP A 47 9.42 -5.99 3.20
N VAL A 48 10.30 -5.98 4.19
CA VAL A 48 10.38 -4.91 5.21
C VAL A 48 10.78 -3.57 4.58
N ALA A 49 11.77 -3.58 3.67
CA ALA A 49 12.19 -2.38 2.96
C ALA A 49 11.05 -1.83 2.08
N ILE A 50 10.31 -2.71 1.41
CA ILE A 50 9.16 -2.32 0.57
C ILE A 50 8.03 -1.76 1.45
N THR A 51 7.73 -2.38 2.60
CA THR A 51 6.76 -1.88 3.57
C THR A 51 7.12 -0.48 4.07
N LYS A 52 8.42 -0.17 4.28
CA LYS A 52 8.84 1.18 4.66
C LYS A 52 8.47 2.20 3.58
N VAL A 53 8.77 1.90 2.32
CA VAL A 53 8.44 2.81 1.21
C VAL A 53 6.93 2.97 1.07
N ALA A 54 6.17 1.86 1.12
CA ALA A 54 4.71 1.89 1.08
C ALA A 54 4.11 2.72 2.21
N LEU A 55 4.56 2.50 3.46
CA LEU A 55 4.12 3.25 4.63
C LEU A 55 4.48 4.74 4.51
N GLY A 56 5.68 5.06 4.05
CA GLY A 56 6.12 6.44 3.85
C GLY A 56 5.25 7.19 2.83
N LEU A 57 4.95 6.55 1.69
CA LEU A 57 4.06 7.12 0.68
C LEU A 57 2.62 7.26 1.18
N TRP A 58 2.11 6.27 1.93
CA TRP A 58 0.77 6.36 2.54
C TRP A 58 0.71 7.50 3.56
N LEU A 59 1.69 7.60 4.45
CA LEU A 59 1.76 8.67 5.46
C LEU A 59 1.86 10.05 4.83
N PHE A 60 2.66 10.19 3.78
CA PHE A 60 2.77 11.44 3.04
C PHE A 60 1.39 11.84 2.47
N SER A 61 0.69 10.90 1.82
CA SER A 61 -0.66 11.16 1.32
C SER A 61 -1.64 11.54 2.43
N GLU A 62 -1.72 10.77 3.51
CA GLU A 62 -2.68 11.00 4.61
C GLU A 62 -2.41 12.30 5.37
N LEU A 63 -1.15 12.62 5.68
CA LEU A 63 -0.80 13.88 6.35
C LEU A 63 -1.24 15.09 5.54
N PHE A 64 -0.96 15.08 4.23
CA PHE A 64 -1.37 16.18 3.37
C PHE A 64 -2.88 16.20 3.14
N TYR A 65 -3.55 15.05 3.02
CA TYR A 65 -5.02 15.01 2.97
C TYR A 65 -5.66 15.58 4.24
N ALA A 66 -5.12 15.27 5.43
CA ALA A 66 -5.58 15.86 6.68
C ALA A 66 -5.40 17.38 6.68
N ILE A 67 -4.25 17.90 6.23
CA ILE A 67 -4.00 19.34 6.10
C ILE A 67 -5.00 19.98 5.13
N LEU A 68 -5.22 19.39 3.95
CA LEU A 68 -6.18 19.89 2.96
C LEU A 68 -7.60 19.90 3.52
N ASN A 69 -7.99 18.89 4.30
CA ASN A 69 -9.30 18.82 4.94
C ASN A 69 -9.45 19.88 6.04
N ILE A 70 -8.41 20.13 6.86
CA ILE A 70 -8.41 21.22 7.86
C ILE A 70 -8.57 22.57 7.17
N ILE A 71 -7.80 22.83 6.12
CA ILE A 71 -7.92 24.07 5.32
C ILE A 71 -9.35 24.17 4.77
N SER A 72 -9.89 23.08 4.23
CA SER A 72 -11.24 23.07 3.65
C SER A 72 -12.33 23.37 4.70
N LEU A 73 -12.20 22.83 5.91
CA LEU A 73 -13.12 23.04 7.02
C LEU A 73 -13.02 24.45 7.62
N ALA A 74 -11.80 25.02 7.71
CA ALA A 74 -11.55 26.33 8.32
C ALA A 74 -12.20 27.49 7.56
N TYR A 75 -12.42 27.33 6.26
CA TYR A 75 -13.01 28.35 5.38
C TYR A 75 -14.48 28.07 5.05
N GLY A 76 -15.13 27.11 5.73
CA GLY A 76 -16.60 27.05 5.82
C GLY A 76 -17.38 27.09 4.50
N GLY A 77 -16.85 26.52 3.41
CA GLY A 77 -17.51 26.49 2.10
C GLY A 77 -17.47 27.82 1.33
N THR A 78 -16.87 28.89 1.86
CA THR A 78 -16.74 30.20 1.20
C THR A 78 -15.51 30.30 0.30
N PHE A 79 -15.11 29.19 -0.34
CA PHE A 79 -14.10 29.27 -1.38
C PHE A 79 -14.78 29.52 -2.71
N GLU A 80 -14.42 30.62 -3.36
CA GLU A 80 -14.72 30.75 -4.78
C GLU A 80 -14.11 29.57 -5.51
N PHE A 81 -14.92 28.89 -6.33
CA PHE A 81 -14.52 27.71 -7.10
C PHE A 81 -13.32 27.97 -8.03
N TYR A 82 -13.08 29.23 -8.35
CA TYR A 82 -11.98 29.73 -9.19
C TYR A 82 -10.78 30.26 -8.39
N SER A 83 -10.84 30.25 -7.06
CA SER A 83 -9.75 30.73 -6.21
C SER A 83 -8.47 29.93 -6.41
N SER A 84 -7.32 30.59 -6.21
CA SER A 84 -6.01 29.94 -6.17
C SER A 84 -5.97 28.78 -5.17
N LEU A 85 -6.74 28.89 -4.08
CA LEU A 85 -6.86 27.87 -3.06
C LEU A 85 -7.63 26.64 -3.54
N ALA A 86 -8.75 26.81 -4.26
CA ALA A 86 -9.46 25.68 -4.86
C ALA A 86 -8.60 24.95 -5.92
N LYS A 87 -7.78 25.70 -6.69
CA LYS A 87 -6.80 25.12 -7.62
C LYS A 87 -5.73 24.32 -6.87
N PHE A 88 -5.15 24.90 -5.82
CA PHE A 88 -4.16 24.22 -4.97
C PHE A 88 -4.73 22.92 -4.39
N ILE A 89 -5.90 22.97 -3.74
CA ILE A 89 -6.54 21.78 -3.15
C ILE A 89 -6.77 20.69 -4.20
N SER A 90 -7.26 21.05 -5.40
CA SER A 90 -7.52 20.09 -6.47
C SER A 90 -6.25 19.43 -6.99
N TYR A 91 -5.24 20.22 -7.35
CA TYR A 91 -3.98 19.70 -7.87
C TYR A 91 -3.25 18.85 -6.85
N THR A 92 -3.16 19.33 -5.61
CA THR A 92 -2.56 18.56 -4.53
C THR A 92 -3.35 17.26 -4.31
N SER A 93 -4.67 17.29 -4.28
CA SER A 93 -5.50 16.08 -4.12
C SER A 93 -5.21 15.02 -5.18
N TYR A 94 -5.05 15.41 -6.45
CA TYR A 94 -4.69 14.47 -7.52
C TYR A 94 -3.30 13.88 -7.30
N ILE A 95 -2.30 14.70 -6.94
CA ILE A 95 -0.92 14.24 -6.67
C ILE A 95 -0.90 13.25 -5.50
N LEU A 96 -1.66 13.53 -4.44
CA LEU A 96 -1.75 12.65 -3.27
C LEU A 96 -2.45 11.32 -3.60
N SER A 97 -3.43 11.32 -4.52
CA SER A 97 -4.08 10.10 -5.01
C SER A 97 -3.09 9.19 -5.71
N TRP A 98 -2.22 9.75 -6.55
CA TRP A 98 -1.14 8.99 -7.19
C TRP A 98 -0.18 8.35 -6.17
N PHE A 99 0.28 9.11 -5.18
CA PHE A 99 1.13 8.56 -4.11
C PHE A 99 0.44 7.45 -3.33
N PHE A 100 -0.87 7.60 -3.10
CA PHE A 100 -1.67 6.59 -2.43
C PHE A 100 -1.77 5.30 -3.26
N ASP A 101 -2.05 5.39 -4.55
CA ASP A 101 -2.14 4.23 -5.46
C ASP A 101 -0.80 3.47 -5.54
N VAL A 102 0.32 4.20 -5.65
CA VAL A 102 1.66 3.61 -5.62
C VAL A 102 1.92 2.92 -4.28
N SER A 103 1.50 3.53 -3.17
CA SER A 103 1.58 2.90 -1.84
C SER A 103 0.78 1.60 -1.76
N GLN A 104 -0.45 1.57 -2.32
CA GLN A 104 -1.25 0.34 -2.36
C GLN A 104 -0.53 -0.76 -3.16
N ALA A 105 0.01 -0.42 -4.33
CA ALA A 105 0.76 -1.36 -5.16
C ALA A 105 2.01 -1.92 -4.46
N LEU A 106 2.76 -1.07 -3.76
CA LEU A 106 3.92 -1.49 -2.98
C LEU A 106 3.53 -2.34 -1.76
N THR A 107 2.37 -2.09 -1.15
CA THR A 107 1.85 -2.94 -0.06
C THR A 107 1.57 -4.35 -0.56
N PHE A 108 0.96 -4.49 -1.74
CA PHE A 108 0.81 -5.79 -2.41
C PHE A 108 2.18 -6.46 -2.63
N LEU A 109 3.16 -5.73 -3.14
CA LEU A 109 4.49 -6.27 -3.39
C LEU A 109 5.18 -6.71 -2.08
N ALA A 110 4.99 -5.97 -0.99
CA ALA A 110 5.47 -6.34 0.33
C ALA A 110 4.81 -7.65 0.81
N LEU A 111 3.49 -7.80 0.65
CA LEU A 111 2.77 -9.04 1.00
C LEU A 111 3.23 -10.23 0.17
N PHE A 112 3.49 -10.03 -1.13
CA PHE A 112 4.06 -11.06 -2.00
C PHE A 112 5.45 -11.53 -1.52
N TYR A 113 6.35 -10.59 -1.21
CA TYR A 113 7.68 -10.95 -0.70
C TYR A 113 7.63 -11.52 0.73
N LEU A 114 6.65 -11.12 1.55
CA LEU A 114 6.42 -11.70 2.88
C LEU A 114 5.96 -13.16 2.76
N ALA A 115 4.99 -13.44 1.90
CA ALA A 115 4.55 -14.81 1.60
C ALA A 115 5.72 -15.68 1.12
N ARG A 116 6.58 -15.12 0.26
CA ARG A 116 7.82 -15.79 -0.16
C ARG A 116 8.78 -16.02 1.00
N ALA A 117 8.99 -15.03 1.87
CA ALA A 117 9.89 -15.18 3.01
C ALA A 117 9.45 -16.35 3.91
N ILE A 118 8.14 -16.48 4.16
CA ILE A 118 7.56 -17.61 4.89
C ILE A 118 7.80 -18.93 4.14
N SER A 119 7.61 -18.94 2.81
CA SER A 119 7.85 -20.13 1.98
C SER A 119 9.32 -20.58 2.01
N LEU A 120 10.28 -19.65 1.88
CA LEU A 120 11.72 -19.93 1.90
C LEU A 120 12.19 -20.50 3.24
N LEU A 121 11.58 -20.05 4.34
CA LEU A 121 11.87 -20.59 5.67
C LEU A 121 11.40 -22.04 5.84
N HIS A 122 10.45 -22.50 5.01
CA HIS A 122 9.91 -23.85 5.03
C HIS A 122 10.60 -24.80 4.04
N VAL A 123 10.79 -24.36 2.78
CA VAL A 123 11.38 -25.17 1.71
C VAL A 123 12.29 -24.29 0.85
N ASP A 124 13.48 -24.76 0.49
CA ASP A 124 14.37 -24.12 -0.48
C ASP A 124 13.82 -24.28 -1.91
N GLU A 125 12.65 -23.70 -2.16
CA GLU A 125 12.03 -23.71 -3.48
C GLU A 125 12.53 -22.52 -4.30
N THR A 126 13.58 -22.75 -5.10
CA THR A 126 13.88 -21.91 -6.26
C THR A 126 12.93 -22.24 -7.42
N SER A 127 11.62 -22.17 -7.19
CA SER A 127 10.62 -22.68 -8.14
C SER A 127 10.39 -21.72 -9.32
N LYS A 128 10.16 -22.28 -10.51
CA LYS A 128 9.75 -21.56 -11.74
C LYS A 128 8.51 -20.67 -11.50
N ARG A 129 7.60 -21.13 -10.64
CA ARG A 129 6.38 -20.41 -10.23
C ARG A 129 6.70 -19.09 -9.52
N TYR A 130 7.70 -19.06 -8.64
CA TYR A 130 8.12 -17.81 -8.01
C TYR A 130 8.64 -16.79 -9.03
N ARG A 131 9.45 -17.21 -10.01
CA ARG A 131 9.99 -16.29 -11.03
C ARG A 131 8.86 -15.62 -11.82
N ILE A 132 7.85 -16.40 -12.23
CA ILE A 132 6.67 -15.90 -12.92
C ILE A 132 5.89 -14.94 -12.01
N GLY A 133 5.60 -15.35 -10.77
CA GLY A 133 4.90 -14.51 -9.79
C GLY A 133 5.62 -13.18 -9.54
N LYS A 134 6.95 -13.19 -9.43
CA LYS A 134 7.75 -11.97 -9.25
C LYS A 134 7.61 -11.02 -10.45
N ILE A 135 7.65 -11.54 -11.67
CA ILE A 135 7.49 -10.74 -12.90
C ILE A 135 6.10 -10.12 -12.93
N ILE A 136 5.06 -10.92 -12.65
CA ILE A 136 3.68 -10.44 -12.62
C ILE A 136 3.49 -9.39 -11.54
N SER A 137 4.00 -9.61 -10.32
CA SER A 137 3.87 -8.65 -9.22
C SER A 137 4.58 -7.33 -9.51
N LEU A 138 5.79 -7.38 -10.08
CA LEU A 138 6.49 -6.15 -10.49
C LEU A 138 5.77 -5.47 -11.65
N GLY A 139 5.26 -6.23 -12.62
CA GLY A 139 4.47 -5.71 -13.73
C GLY A 139 3.21 -4.99 -13.23
N ALA A 140 2.50 -5.55 -12.26
CA ALA A 140 1.33 -4.91 -11.65
C ALA A 140 1.69 -3.58 -10.96
N VAL A 141 2.81 -3.53 -10.21
CA VAL A 141 3.26 -2.29 -9.56
C VAL A 141 3.61 -1.22 -10.58
N VAL A 142 4.35 -1.58 -11.64
CA VAL A 142 4.71 -0.65 -12.72
C VAL A 142 3.46 -0.18 -13.45
N LEU A 143 2.54 -1.09 -13.78
CA LEU A 143 1.30 -0.78 -14.47
C LEU A 143 0.43 0.20 -13.66
N ILE A 144 0.20 -0.07 -12.37
CA ILE A 144 -0.56 0.83 -11.49
C ILE A 144 0.14 2.19 -11.41
N SER A 145 1.46 2.21 -11.21
CA SER A 145 2.21 3.48 -11.08
C SER A 145 2.13 4.34 -12.34
N VAL A 146 2.22 3.72 -13.53
CA VAL A 146 2.14 4.40 -14.81
C VAL A 146 0.71 4.87 -15.09
N LEU A 147 -0.29 4.00 -14.94
CA LEU A 147 -1.69 4.35 -15.21
C LEU A 147 -2.19 5.45 -14.26
N SER A 148 -1.90 5.35 -12.95
CA SER A 148 -2.26 6.38 -11.98
C SER A 148 -1.53 7.70 -12.23
N PHE A 149 -0.27 7.67 -12.67
CA PHE A 149 0.46 8.88 -13.07
C PHE A 149 -0.15 9.54 -14.32
N VAL A 150 -0.53 8.74 -15.33
CA VAL A 150 -1.20 9.28 -16.52
C VAL A 150 -2.58 9.83 -16.16
N ALA A 151 -3.33 9.14 -15.30
CA ALA A 151 -4.62 9.63 -14.79
C ALA A 151 -4.47 10.96 -14.04
N LEU A 152 -3.46 11.09 -13.18
CA LEU A 152 -3.08 12.35 -12.52
C LEU A 152 -2.87 13.48 -13.54
N CYS A 153 -2.04 13.25 -14.55
CA CYS A 153 -1.77 14.24 -15.59
C CYS A 153 -3.05 14.66 -16.35
N LEU A 154 -3.92 13.70 -16.66
CA LEU A 154 -5.21 13.97 -17.29
C LEU A 154 -6.15 14.76 -16.37
N TRP A 155 -6.26 14.41 -15.09
CA TRP A 155 -7.06 15.15 -14.11
C TRP A 155 -6.60 16.60 -13.97
N ILE A 156 -5.29 16.83 -13.86
CA ILE A 156 -4.70 18.18 -13.85
C ILE A 156 -5.08 18.94 -15.13
N SER A 157 -4.95 18.29 -16.29
CA SER A 157 -5.27 18.88 -17.60
C SER A 157 -6.75 19.25 -17.74
N THR A 158 -7.66 18.51 -17.10
CA THR A 158 -9.09 18.81 -17.15
C THR A 158 -9.49 20.01 -16.29
N ARG A 159 -8.70 20.38 -15.28
CA ARG A 159 -9.05 21.47 -14.35
C ARG A 159 -9.15 22.81 -15.09
N GLU A 160 -8.13 23.22 -15.83
CA GLU A 160 -8.20 24.50 -16.57
C GLU A 160 -9.31 24.50 -17.62
N GLY A 161 -9.68 23.31 -18.11
CA GLY A 161 -10.69 23.13 -19.15
C GLY A 161 -12.14 22.94 -18.68
N TYR A 162 -12.41 22.69 -17.40
CA TYR A 162 -13.78 22.47 -16.92
C TYR A 162 -14.42 23.78 -16.40
N TYR A 163 -13.60 24.80 -16.19
CA TYR A 163 -13.93 25.97 -15.37
C TYR A 163 -13.84 27.31 -16.13
N SER A 164 -13.50 27.33 -17.43
CA SER A 164 -13.67 28.53 -18.26
C SER A 164 -15.04 28.51 -18.95
N TRP A 165 -15.88 29.49 -18.65
CA TRP A 165 -17.26 29.66 -19.19
C TRP A 165 -17.34 30.07 -20.67
N GLY A 166 -16.29 29.79 -21.46
CA GLY A 166 -16.15 30.27 -22.84
C GLY A 166 -15.84 29.17 -23.83
N PHE A 167 -16.42 27.99 -23.67
CA PHE A 167 -16.15 26.88 -24.58
C PHE A 167 -17.02 26.94 -25.84
N ASP A 168 -16.35 27.11 -26.99
CA ASP A 168 -16.75 26.41 -28.20
C ASP A 168 -16.91 24.91 -27.89
N SER A 169 -17.96 24.29 -28.45
CA SER A 169 -18.35 22.88 -28.23
C SER A 169 -17.16 21.92 -28.23
N ASP A 170 -16.23 22.12 -29.15
CA ASP A 170 -15.09 21.22 -29.41
C ASP A 170 -14.10 21.17 -28.24
N ASN A 171 -13.87 22.29 -27.57
CA ASN A 171 -12.92 22.33 -26.47
C ASN A 171 -13.54 21.73 -25.19
N TYR A 172 -14.84 21.89 -24.98
CA TYR A 172 -15.58 21.19 -23.92
C TYR A 172 -15.53 19.66 -24.13
N GLU A 173 -15.79 19.20 -25.36
CA GLU A 173 -15.69 17.77 -25.72
C GLU A 173 -14.30 17.19 -25.43
N ARG A 174 -13.23 17.91 -25.81
CA ARG A 174 -11.84 17.48 -25.54
C ARG A 174 -11.54 17.37 -24.04
N VAL A 175 -12.15 18.21 -23.21
CA VAL A 175 -11.98 18.16 -21.75
C VAL A 175 -12.77 16.98 -21.17
N MET A 176 -14.01 16.78 -21.61
CA MET A 176 -14.82 15.64 -21.18
C MET A 176 -14.16 14.31 -21.57
N MET A 177 -13.59 14.21 -22.76
CA MET A 177 -12.87 13.01 -23.21
C MET A 177 -11.66 12.73 -22.31
N ARG A 178 -10.82 13.74 -22.02
CA ARG A 178 -9.68 13.59 -21.09
C ARG A 178 -10.13 13.13 -19.70
N ARG A 179 -11.24 13.67 -19.19
CA ARG A 179 -11.83 13.27 -17.91
C ARG A 179 -12.30 11.83 -17.93
N GLN A 180 -13.01 11.41 -18.97
CA GLN A 180 -13.46 10.02 -19.14
C GLN A 180 -12.29 9.05 -19.18
N VAL A 181 -11.22 9.38 -19.93
CA VAL A 181 -10.00 8.56 -19.98
C VAL A 181 -9.33 8.47 -18.59
N ALA A 182 -9.23 9.58 -17.86
CA ALA A 182 -8.71 9.58 -16.49
C ALA A 182 -9.54 8.68 -15.56
N GLN A 183 -10.87 8.74 -15.65
CA GLN A 183 -11.77 7.88 -14.89
C GLN A 183 -11.59 6.39 -15.22
N ILE A 184 -11.43 6.05 -16.51
CA ILE A 184 -11.16 4.68 -16.97
C ILE A 184 -9.83 4.17 -16.39
N PHE A 185 -8.77 4.98 -16.40
CA PHE A 185 -7.48 4.58 -15.83
C PHE A 185 -7.55 4.35 -14.32
N ASP A 186 -8.25 5.21 -13.58
CA ASP A 186 -8.46 5.01 -12.15
C ASP A 186 -9.27 3.74 -11.86
N LEU A 187 -10.30 3.45 -12.68
CA LEU A 187 -11.07 2.21 -12.58
C LEU A 187 -10.20 0.97 -12.85
N ILE A 188 -9.36 1.01 -13.88
CA ILE A 188 -8.42 -0.08 -14.18
C ILE A 188 -7.46 -0.27 -13.00
N CYS A 189 -6.93 0.81 -12.41
CA CYS A 189 -6.09 0.73 -11.22
C CYS A 189 -6.83 0.05 -10.05
N GLY A 190 -8.10 0.42 -9.80
CA GLY A 190 -8.95 -0.21 -8.79
C GLY A 190 -9.14 -1.71 -9.03
N ILE A 191 -9.41 -2.12 -10.26
CA ILE A 191 -9.58 -3.54 -10.64
C ILE A 191 -8.26 -4.30 -10.46
N VAL A 192 -7.13 -3.76 -10.94
CA VAL A 192 -5.83 -4.40 -10.80
C VAL A 192 -5.43 -4.51 -9.33
N ASN A 193 -5.70 -3.50 -8.50
CA ASN A 193 -5.49 -3.55 -7.06
C ASN A 193 -6.30 -4.66 -6.38
N LEU A 194 -7.57 -4.85 -6.78
CA LEU A 194 -8.40 -5.96 -6.29
C LEU A 194 -7.80 -7.32 -6.68
N LEU A 195 -7.41 -7.48 -7.95
CA LEU A 195 -6.75 -8.71 -8.42
C LEU A 195 -5.44 -8.98 -7.66
N CYS A 196 -4.66 -7.93 -7.37
CA CYS A 196 -3.46 -8.02 -6.56
C CYS A 196 -3.77 -8.48 -5.13
N ALA A 197 -4.82 -7.95 -4.50
CA ALA A 197 -5.23 -8.35 -3.16
C ALA A 197 -5.70 -9.81 -3.12
N ILE A 198 -6.50 -10.24 -4.10
CA ILE A 198 -6.90 -11.65 -4.26
C ILE A 198 -5.65 -12.53 -4.45
N GLY A 199 -4.72 -12.13 -5.32
CA GLY A 199 -3.46 -12.83 -5.56
C GLY A 199 -2.59 -12.96 -4.31
N ALA A 200 -2.48 -11.90 -3.50
CA ALA A 200 -1.74 -11.93 -2.24
C ALA A 200 -2.38 -12.88 -1.23
N VAL A 201 -3.69 -12.80 -1.01
CA VAL A 201 -4.41 -13.67 -0.05
C VAL A 201 -4.30 -15.13 -0.46
N THR A 202 -4.54 -15.43 -1.74
CA THR A 202 -4.43 -16.81 -2.25
C THR A 202 -3.01 -17.35 -2.10
N TYR A 203 -1.98 -16.56 -2.42
CA TYR A 203 -0.59 -17.00 -2.26
C TYR A 203 -0.22 -17.22 -0.78
N ILE A 204 -0.62 -16.31 0.12
CA ILE A 204 -0.39 -16.47 1.56
C ILE A 204 -1.12 -17.70 2.11
N ALA A 205 -2.37 -17.94 1.68
CA ALA A 205 -3.15 -19.09 2.10
C ALA A 205 -2.51 -20.42 1.65
N LEU A 206 -1.97 -20.46 0.43
CA LEU A 206 -1.23 -21.61 -0.09
C LEU A 206 0.04 -21.88 0.74
N VAL A 207 0.82 -20.84 1.02
CA VAL A 207 2.05 -20.97 1.83
C VAL A 207 1.71 -21.41 3.26
N ARG A 208 0.64 -20.86 3.85
CA ARG A 208 0.16 -21.21 5.20
C ARG A 208 -0.23 -22.69 5.30
N LYS A 209 -0.92 -23.25 4.30
CA LYS A 209 -1.34 -24.67 4.30
C LYS A 209 -0.14 -25.60 4.49
N ASN A 210 1.03 -25.20 4.00
CA ASN A 210 2.26 -25.98 4.11
C ASN A 210 3.05 -25.69 5.40
N ALA A 211 2.73 -24.63 6.16
CA ALA A 211 3.45 -24.28 7.38
C ALA A 211 3.06 -25.18 8.57
N LEU A 212 3.99 -26.08 8.97
CA LEU A 212 3.86 -26.93 10.17
C LEU A 212 3.72 -26.10 11.47
N LYS A 213 3.11 -26.71 12.49
CA LYS A 213 2.79 -26.08 13.80
C LYS A 213 4.01 -25.38 14.41
N GLY A 214 3.88 -24.11 14.82
CA GLY A 214 4.97 -23.36 15.46
C GLY A 214 4.90 -21.83 15.28
N PRO A 215 6.01 -21.10 15.58
CA PRO A 215 6.15 -19.65 15.38
C PRO A 215 5.83 -19.16 13.97
N LEU A 216 6.26 -19.94 12.96
CA LEU A 216 5.99 -19.70 11.54
C LEU A 216 4.50 -19.81 11.20
N HIS A 217 3.78 -20.73 11.83
CA HIS A 217 2.33 -20.84 11.66
C HIS A 217 1.61 -19.59 12.19
N LYS A 218 2.04 -19.05 13.35
CA LYS A 218 1.53 -17.78 13.89
C LYS A 218 1.84 -16.59 12.97
N ALA A 219 3.04 -16.54 12.39
CA ALA A 219 3.43 -15.52 11.42
C ALA A 219 2.56 -15.58 10.15
N SER A 220 2.32 -16.80 9.63
CA SER A 220 1.47 -17.02 8.46
C SER A 220 0.00 -16.69 8.70
N ASN A 221 -0.52 -16.94 9.91
CA ASN A 221 -1.87 -16.52 10.30
C ASN A 221 -2.00 -15.00 10.31
N LEU A 222 -1.00 -14.30 10.87
CA LEU A 222 -0.98 -12.84 10.88
C LEU A 222 -0.85 -12.28 9.46
N ALA A 223 0.02 -12.85 8.62
CA ALA A 223 0.12 -12.48 7.21
C ALA A 223 -1.22 -12.67 6.47
N LEU A 224 -1.94 -13.76 6.75
CA LEU A 224 -3.26 -14.01 6.16
C LEU A 224 -4.29 -12.99 6.63
N ALA A 225 -4.31 -12.65 7.92
CA ALA A 225 -5.18 -11.62 8.46
C ALA A 225 -4.92 -10.25 7.79
N ILE A 226 -3.65 -9.90 7.58
CA ILE A 226 -3.26 -8.70 6.84
C ILE A 226 -3.77 -8.75 5.40
N GLY A 227 -3.58 -9.88 4.71
CA GLY A 227 -4.07 -10.07 3.36
C GLY A 227 -5.60 -9.93 3.26
N ILE A 228 -6.36 -10.51 4.21
CA ILE A 228 -7.83 -10.42 4.24
C ILE A 228 -8.25 -8.97 4.46
N LEU A 229 -7.66 -8.27 5.43
CA LEU A 229 -7.96 -6.86 5.67
C LEU A 229 -7.65 -5.99 4.45
N TRP A 230 -6.54 -6.29 3.76
CA TRP A 230 -6.18 -5.66 2.50
C TRP A 230 -7.17 -5.94 1.37
N LEU A 231 -7.69 -7.16 1.28
CA LEU A 231 -8.72 -7.53 0.31
C LEU A 231 -10.03 -6.79 0.58
N VAL A 232 -10.49 -6.74 1.84
CA VAL A 232 -11.69 -5.98 2.23
C VAL A 232 -11.54 -4.51 1.84
N ARG A 233 -10.36 -3.93 2.05
CA ARG A 233 -10.04 -2.58 1.57
C ARG A 233 -10.11 -2.42 0.07
N ALA A 234 -9.52 -3.34 -0.69
CA ALA A 234 -9.52 -3.27 -2.15
C ALA A 234 -10.95 -3.35 -2.71
N VAL A 235 -11.79 -4.22 -2.14
CA VAL A 235 -13.22 -4.32 -2.47
C VAL A 235 -13.94 -3.01 -2.16
N TRP A 236 -13.75 -2.46 -0.94
CA TRP A 236 -14.37 -1.20 -0.57
C TRP A 236 -13.90 -0.03 -1.44
N SER A 237 -12.61 0.06 -1.75
CA SER A 237 -12.05 1.12 -2.59
C SER A 237 -12.63 1.06 -4.01
N LEU A 238 -12.73 -0.13 -4.60
CA LEU A 238 -13.34 -0.29 -5.92
C LEU A 238 -14.83 0.07 -5.90
N PHE A 239 -15.56 -0.42 -4.89
CA PHE A 239 -16.96 -0.04 -4.69
C PHE A 239 -17.12 1.46 -4.53
N ALA A 240 -16.28 2.09 -3.72
CA ALA A 240 -16.30 3.53 -3.47
C ALA A 240 -15.99 4.35 -4.73
N GLN A 241 -15.03 3.92 -5.55
CA GLN A 241 -14.72 4.54 -6.84
C GLN A 241 -15.87 4.39 -7.83
N LEU A 242 -16.42 3.18 -7.97
CA LEU A 242 -17.56 2.92 -8.85
C LEU A 242 -18.76 3.79 -8.46
N SER A 243 -19.04 3.84 -7.17
CA SER A 243 -20.21 4.52 -6.67
C SER A 243 -20.05 6.05 -6.76
N SER A 244 -18.88 6.60 -6.40
CA SER A 244 -18.63 8.06 -6.45
C SER A 244 -18.51 8.62 -7.88
N ARG A 245 -18.08 7.81 -8.85
CA ARG A 245 -17.78 8.27 -10.21
C ARG A 245 -18.80 7.86 -11.27
N TYR A 246 -19.52 6.76 -11.04
CA TYR A 246 -20.45 6.16 -12.00
C TYR A 246 -21.86 5.92 -11.42
N GLY A 247 -22.05 6.06 -10.11
CA GLY A 247 -23.34 5.85 -9.45
C GLY A 247 -24.17 7.13 -9.31
N TYR A 248 -25.46 7.06 -9.63
CA TYR A 248 -26.46 8.12 -9.40
C TYR A 248 -26.98 8.16 -7.94
N TYR A 249 -26.52 7.25 -7.08
CA TYR A 249 -27.18 6.85 -5.82
C TYR A 249 -26.89 7.70 -4.57
N TYR A 250 -26.10 8.78 -4.67
CA TYR A 250 -25.68 9.59 -3.50
C TYR A 250 -26.44 10.89 -3.27
N TYR A 251 -27.60 11.08 -3.88
CA TYR A 251 -28.39 12.29 -3.64
C TYR A 251 -29.13 12.30 -2.29
N ASN A 252 -29.11 11.21 -1.52
CA ASN A 252 -29.68 11.16 -0.18
C ASN A 252 -28.60 11.28 0.91
N TYR A 253 -28.79 12.25 1.80
CA TYR A 253 -27.84 12.71 2.82
C TYR A 253 -27.41 11.63 3.83
N ASP A 254 -28.29 10.69 4.17
CA ASP A 254 -27.99 9.57 5.07
C ASP A 254 -27.01 8.58 4.45
N THR A 255 -27.16 8.30 3.14
CA THR A 255 -26.26 7.43 2.38
C THR A 255 -24.84 7.99 2.33
N TYR A 256 -24.69 9.31 2.24
CA TYR A 256 -23.39 10.00 2.26
C TYR A 256 -22.69 9.87 3.62
N THR A 257 -23.43 9.99 4.72
CA THR A 257 -22.89 9.90 6.08
C THR A 257 -22.35 8.50 6.40
N TRP A 258 -23.15 7.46 6.16
CA TRP A 258 -22.72 6.07 6.39
C TRP A 258 -21.54 5.67 5.49
N PHE A 259 -21.53 6.14 4.26
CA PHE A 259 -20.44 5.89 3.32
C PHE A 259 -19.11 6.50 3.78
N ASN A 260 -19.12 7.70 4.36
CA ASN A 260 -17.93 8.32 4.94
C ASN A 260 -17.41 7.55 6.15
N ILE A 261 -18.30 7.03 7.01
CA ILE A 261 -17.93 6.20 8.16
C ILE A 261 -17.23 4.92 7.70
N VAL A 262 -17.81 4.21 6.72
CA VAL A 262 -17.19 2.98 6.21
C VAL A 262 -15.85 3.29 5.52
N SER A 263 -15.77 4.40 4.79
CA SER A 263 -14.51 4.88 4.19
C SER A 263 -13.44 5.23 5.22
N LEU A 264 -13.83 5.71 6.39
CA LEU A 264 -12.90 5.96 7.49
C LEU A 264 -12.41 4.66 8.12
N VAL A 265 -13.33 3.76 8.47
CA VAL A 265 -13.00 2.49 9.14
C VAL A 265 -12.22 1.57 8.22
N VAL A 266 -12.74 1.32 7.02
CA VAL A 266 -12.09 0.42 6.07
C VAL A 266 -10.93 1.13 5.39
N GLY A 267 -11.11 2.37 4.95
CA GLY A 267 -10.18 3.12 4.09
C GLY A 267 -9.04 3.88 4.78
N ILE A 268 -9.15 4.32 6.03
CA ILE A 268 -8.00 4.89 6.77
C ILE A 268 -7.52 3.90 7.83
N LEU A 269 -8.39 3.51 8.75
CA LEU A 269 -8.02 2.66 9.88
C LEU A 269 -7.59 1.26 9.43
N GLY A 270 -8.23 0.71 8.37
CA GLY A 270 -7.79 -0.56 7.78
C GLY A 270 -6.36 -0.51 7.22
N SER A 271 -5.96 0.60 6.60
CA SER A 271 -4.61 0.80 6.02
C SER A 271 -3.60 0.86 7.15
N PHE A 272 -3.91 1.68 8.14
CA PHE A 272 -3.10 1.84 9.33
C PHE A 272 -2.90 0.50 10.05
N ALA A 273 -3.97 -0.28 10.23
CA ALA A 273 -3.92 -1.60 10.83
C ALA A 273 -3.05 -2.58 10.02
N VAL A 274 -3.15 -2.58 8.68
CA VAL A 274 -2.26 -3.38 7.80
C VAL A 274 -0.80 -3.04 8.06
N PHE A 275 -0.44 -1.75 8.10
CA PHE A 275 0.95 -1.33 8.35
C PHE A 275 1.43 -1.65 9.77
N ILE A 276 0.57 -1.50 10.79
CA ILE A 276 0.90 -1.89 12.16
C ILE A 276 1.16 -3.39 12.25
N MET A 277 0.31 -4.22 11.64
CA MET A 277 0.48 -5.67 11.66
C MET A 277 1.75 -6.10 10.90
N LEU A 278 2.07 -5.45 9.76
CA LEU A 278 3.33 -5.64 9.05
C LEU A 278 4.54 -5.21 9.91
N TYR A 279 4.42 -4.12 10.67
CA TYR A 279 5.43 -3.69 11.64
C TYR A 279 5.63 -4.74 12.73
N PHE A 280 4.56 -5.31 13.30
CA PHE A 280 4.69 -6.36 14.32
C PHE A 280 5.36 -7.63 13.78
N LEU A 281 5.05 -8.03 12.55
CA LEU A 281 5.75 -9.12 11.86
C LEU A 281 7.24 -8.82 11.66
N ALA A 282 7.57 -7.57 11.33
CA ALA A 282 8.96 -7.17 11.08
C ALA A 282 9.77 -7.05 12.37
N THR A 283 9.10 -6.84 13.51
CA THR A 283 9.76 -6.46 14.75
C THR A 283 9.88 -7.55 15.80
N GLN A 284 8.97 -8.53 15.82
CA GLN A 284 8.92 -9.51 16.91
C GLN A 284 9.61 -10.83 16.54
N ASP A 285 10.64 -11.21 17.30
CA ASP A 285 11.43 -12.43 17.09
C ASP A 285 10.60 -13.71 17.29
N LYS A 286 9.50 -13.61 18.05
CA LYS A 286 8.54 -14.70 18.33
C LYS A 286 7.88 -15.30 17.07
N TYR A 287 8.01 -14.64 15.92
CA TYR A 287 7.48 -15.11 14.63
C TYR A 287 8.48 -15.92 13.82
N GLY A 288 9.74 -16.08 14.28
CA GLY A 288 10.75 -16.91 13.63
C GLY A 288 11.28 -16.38 12.29
N LEU A 289 10.83 -15.20 11.85
CA LEU A 289 11.24 -14.55 10.60
C LEU A 289 12.67 -13.99 10.66
N ASN A 290 13.27 -13.92 11.86
CA ASN A 290 14.63 -13.43 12.06
C ASN A 290 15.69 -14.54 12.21
N THR A 291 15.28 -15.80 12.40
CA THR A 291 16.13 -16.85 13.00
C THR A 291 17.08 -17.54 12.01
N ARG A 292 16.80 -17.54 10.69
CA ARG A 292 17.75 -18.13 9.71
C ARG A 292 19.00 -17.28 9.46
N GLY A 293 18.98 -15.98 9.79
CA GLY A 293 20.12 -15.09 9.57
C GLY A 293 21.27 -15.29 10.57
N GLU A 294 21.03 -15.98 11.69
CA GLU A 294 22.04 -16.24 12.73
C GLU A 294 22.57 -17.68 12.71
N LEU A 295 21.85 -18.61 12.09
CA LEU A 295 22.25 -20.04 12.03
C LEU A 295 23.10 -20.42 10.81
N VAL A 296 23.27 -19.53 9.82
CA VAL A 296 23.99 -19.84 8.56
C VAL A 296 25.47 -19.37 8.55
N GLN A 297 25.94 -18.70 9.60
CA GLN A 297 27.37 -18.48 9.85
C GLN A 297 27.62 -18.71 11.35
N PRO A 298 28.21 -19.84 11.79
CA PRO A 298 29.54 -20.31 11.38
C PRO A 298 29.68 -21.85 11.31
N ALA A 299 28.85 -22.56 10.53
CA ALA A 299 29.08 -24.00 10.32
C ALA A 299 30.11 -24.27 9.20
N LYS A 300 30.13 -23.43 8.15
CA LYS A 300 31.05 -23.62 7.01
C LYS A 300 32.50 -23.19 7.24
N LEU A 301 32.81 -22.48 8.34
CA LEU A 301 34.20 -22.12 8.67
C LEU A 301 34.87 -23.12 9.62
N ARG A 302 34.11 -24.03 10.26
CA ARG A 302 34.68 -25.04 11.17
C ARG A 302 35.00 -26.37 10.49
N ASP A 303 34.32 -26.70 9.39
CA ASP A 303 34.56 -27.98 8.70
C ASP A 303 35.75 -27.93 7.72
N GLU A 304 36.14 -26.74 7.23
CA GLU A 304 37.34 -26.59 6.40
C GLU A 304 38.64 -26.54 7.23
N GLU A 305 38.59 -26.08 8.48
CA GLU A 305 39.75 -26.12 9.39
C GLU A 305 39.96 -27.53 10.02
N ALA A 306 38.93 -28.37 10.06
CA ALA A 306 39.02 -29.73 10.61
C ALA A 306 39.47 -30.80 9.58
N SER A 307 39.48 -30.48 8.30
CA SER A 307 39.82 -31.42 7.20
C SER A 307 41.21 -31.18 6.60
N GLY A 308 41.94 -30.15 7.04
CA GLY A 308 43.17 -29.66 6.41
C GLY A 308 44.50 -30.08 7.02
N ALA A 309 44.53 -30.96 8.02
CA ALA A 309 45.77 -31.31 8.73
C ALA A 309 45.92 -32.82 8.95
N HIS A 310 46.19 -33.56 7.87
CA HIS A 310 47.06 -34.74 7.89
C HIS A 310 47.30 -35.23 6.45
N ILE A 311 48.23 -34.58 5.76
CA ILE A 311 49.00 -35.23 4.70
C ILE A 311 50.44 -35.31 5.19
N THR A 312 50.77 -36.46 5.76
CA THR A 312 52.13 -36.95 5.93
C THR A 312 52.68 -37.34 4.58
N THR A 313 53.79 -36.74 4.16
CA THR A 313 54.85 -37.44 3.41
C THR A 313 56.20 -36.83 3.70
N ALA A 314 57.03 -37.64 4.34
CA ALA A 314 58.48 -37.53 4.34
C ALA A 314 59.01 -37.82 2.92
N ASN A 315 59.97 -37.01 2.46
CA ASN A 315 61.30 -37.46 2.01
C ASN A 315 61.99 -36.35 1.21
N SER A 316 63.00 -35.75 1.83
CA SER A 316 64.15 -35.15 1.16
C SER A 316 65.17 -36.26 0.89
N VAL A 317 65.45 -36.59 -0.37
CA VAL A 317 66.76 -37.13 -0.80
C VAL A 317 66.93 -36.87 -2.31
N TYR A 318 68.09 -36.26 -2.62
CA TYR A 318 68.69 -35.81 -3.90
C TYR A 318 68.18 -34.49 -4.49
#